data_AF-A0A7Y3DPL4-F1
#
_entry.id   AF-A0A7Y3DPL4-F1
#
_cell.length_a   1.000
_cell.length_b   1.000
_cell.length_c   1.000
_cell.angle_alpha   90.00
_cell.angle_beta   90.00
_cell.angle_gamma   90.00
#
_symmetry.space_group_name_H-M   'P 1'
#
loop_
_entity.id
_entity.type
_entity.pdbx_description
1 polymer ?
#
loop_
_entity_poly.entity_id
_entity_poly.type
_entity_poly.pdbx_seq_one_letter_code
_entity_poly.pdbx_strand_id
1 'polypeptide(L)'
;MLDELLKANIAIVGGGKFCKDLLHLLYSMHFEDQRPAILGVADKNEQAEGLAYARQLGIYTTSNYQDLFELENLQVLMELTADMRLGAQLNLTKPCQARLIDHVEARTVWTSLQVEKEKREALKVLGQHQNGAPGINSLFEQYADRLGNVINQRSNRYMEIERELIESESALSQITEGSTIPTFVLNKDHIVTHWNRAMEKLTGTPAALMVGTNRPSTPFWGIERPTMADVILDQIGEDGIQKLYGEKWRKSALIEEAYEAEVFFPRLGENGKWCWFTAAPIKGHDGSIVGAIETLWDKTEDKKAEEERERHTSELSTLCSIYSALNAPAD
;
A
#
# COMPACT_ATOMS: atom_id res chain seq x y z
N MET A 1 -0.78 -26.88 15.15
CA MET A 1 -0.14 -25.59 14.86
C MET A 1 0.86 -25.18 15.93
N LEU A 2 0.46 -24.78 17.15
CA LEU A 2 1.44 -24.33 18.17
C LEU A 2 2.42 -25.44 18.58
N ASP A 3 1.93 -26.66 18.85
CA ASP A 3 2.78 -27.81 19.21
C ASP A 3 3.78 -28.22 18.13
N GLU A 4 3.41 -28.05 16.86
CA GLU A 4 4.30 -28.32 15.72
C GLU A 4 5.38 -27.24 15.66
N LEU A 5 5.00 -25.98 15.85
CA LEU A 5 5.91 -24.84 15.84
C LEU A 5 6.92 -24.92 16.99
N LEU A 6 6.49 -25.28 18.20
CA LEU A 6 7.36 -25.46 19.37
C LEU A 6 8.39 -26.60 19.22
N LYS A 7 8.21 -27.49 18.23
CA LYS A 7 9.15 -28.58 17.91
C LYS A 7 9.91 -28.34 16.61
N ALA A 8 9.70 -27.21 15.96
CA ALA A 8 10.25 -26.93 14.65
C ALA A 8 11.63 -26.26 14.73
N ASN A 9 12.37 -26.41 13.63
CA ASN A 9 13.57 -25.64 13.33
C ASN A 9 13.19 -24.38 12.55
N ILE A 10 13.39 -23.21 13.17
CA ILE A 10 12.87 -21.92 12.72
C ILE A 10 14.02 -20.98 12.36
N ALA A 11 13.92 -20.30 11.22
CA ALA A 11 14.72 -19.11 10.93
C ALA A 11 13.81 -17.88 10.84
N ILE A 12 14.32 -16.73 11.26
CA ILE A 12 13.54 -15.49 11.39
C ILE A 12 14.10 -14.42 10.45
N VAL A 13 13.22 -13.78 9.68
CA VAL A 13 13.53 -12.62 8.83
C VAL A 13 12.91 -11.38 9.46
N GLY A 14 13.73 -10.42 9.88
CA GLY A 14 13.33 -9.25 10.66
C GLY A 14 13.78 -9.39 12.12
N GLY A 15 14.90 -8.76 12.46
CA GLY A 15 15.54 -8.76 13.76
C GLY A 15 15.23 -7.52 14.61
N GLY A 16 14.09 -6.86 14.37
CA GLY A 16 13.65 -5.69 15.14
C GLY A 16 13.20 -6.00 16.58
N LYS A 17 12.50 -5.06 17.21
CA LYS A 17 12.00 -5.19 18.59
C LYS A 17 11.09 -6.41 18.78
N PHE A 18 10.19 -6.69 17.84
CA PHE A 18 9.29 -7.83 17.94
C PHE A 18 10.03 -9.17 17.94
N CYS A 19 11.11 -9.30 17.16
CA CYS A 19 11.97 -10.47 17.19
C CYS A 19 12.64 -10.63 18.57
N LYS A 20 13.14 -9.55 19.16
CA LYS A 20 13.69 -9.59 20.52
C LYS A 20 12.66 -10.06 21.55
N ASP A 21 11.44 -9.52 21.50
CA ASP A 21 10.35 -9.91 22.40
C ASP A 21 9.96 -11.39 22.22
N LEU A 22 9.91 -11.86 20.96
CA LEU A 22 9.69 -13.28 20.62
C LEU A 22 10.77 -14.18 21.19
N LEU A 23 12.05 -13.85 20.97
CA LEU A 23 13.18 -14.61 21.49
C LEU A 23 13.18 -14.61 23.03
N HIS A 24 12.90 -13.48 23.68
CA HIS A 24 12.79 -13.41 25.14
C HIS A 24 11.71 -14.35 25.68
N LEU A 25 10.55 -14.40 25.02
CA LEU A 25 9.47 -15.30 25.41
C LEU A 25 9.89 -16.77 25.28
N LEU A 26 10.40 -17.16 24.11
CA LEU A 26 10.78 -18.54 23.80
C LEU A 26 11.95 -19.06 24.67
N TYR A 27 12.89 -18.18 25.03
CA TYR A 27 14.02 -18.51 25.90
C TYR A 27 13.72 -18.29 27.40
N SER A 28 12.48 -17.97 27.77
CA SER A 28 12.07 -17.90 29.17
C SER A 28 11.90 -19.29 29.81
N MET A 29 11.87 -19.35 31.14
CA MET A 29 11.66 -20.58 31.93
C MET A 29 10.30 -21.27 31.69
N HIS A 30 9.39 -20.65 30.94
CA HIS A 30 8.07 -21.19 30.64
C HIS A 30 8.11 -22.22 29.49
N PHE A 31 9.13 -22.15 28.63
CA PHE A 31 9.26 -23.01 27.44
C PHE A 31 10.54 -23.87 27.45
N GLU A 32 11.23 -24.00 28.59
CA GLU A 32 12.47 -24.80 28.69
C GLU A 32 12.31 -26.25 28.25
N ASP A 33 11.14 -26.85 28.48
CA ASP A 33 10.82 -28.23 28.15
C ASP A 33 10.39 -28.44 26.68
N GLN A 34 9.95 -27.38 26.01
CA GLN A 34 9.37 -27.43 24.66
C GLN A 34 9.73 -26.19 23.84
N ARG A 35 11.03 -25.88 23.77
CA ARG A 35 11.54 -24.74 23.01
C ARG A 35 11.78 -25.10 21.55
N PRO A 36 11.33 -24.28 20.58
CA PRO A 36 11.73 -24.45 19.19
C PRO A 36 13.21 -24.14 18.99
N ALA A 37 13.84 -24.79 18.01
CA ALA A 37 15.21 -24.50 17.66
C ALA A 37 15.26 -23.29 16.72
N ILE A 38 15.75 -22.15 17.22
CA ILE A 38 15.97 -20.97 16.38
C ILE A 38 17.34 -21.12 15.71
N LEU A 39 17.34 -21.43 14.41
CA LEU A 39 18.54 -21.67 13.63
C LEU A 39 19.26 -20.37 13.27
N GLY A 40 18.51 -19.31 12.95
CA GLY A 40 19.10 -18.04 12.55
C GLY A 40 18.14 -16.86 12.51
N VAL A 41 18.69 -15.65 12.58
CA VAL A 41 17.95 -14.38 12.45
C VAL A 41 18.64 -13.48 11.42
N ALA A 42 17.87 -12.92 10.49
CA ALA A 42 18.37 -11.96 9.51
C ALA A 42 17.72 -10.59 9.64
N ASP A 43 18.51 -9.52 9.56
CA ASP A 43 17.99 -8.15 9.44
C ASP A 43 18.97 -7.27 8.67
N LYS A 44 18.47 -6.45 7.73
CA LYS A 44 19.31 -5.49 6.98
C LYS A 44 20.02 -4.50 7.90
N ASN A 45 19.40 -4.17 9.04
CA ASN A 45 20.00 -3.34 10.07
C ASN A 45 20.80 -4.23 11.05
N GLU A 46 22.12 -4.20 10.94
CA GLU A 46 23.01 -4.97 11.82
C GLU A 46 22.94 -4.58 13.31
N GLN A 47 22.39 -3.40 13.61
CA GLN A 47 22.17 -2.87 14.95
C GLN A 47 20.74 -3.12 15.46
N ALA A 48 19.92 -3.90 14.74
CA ALA A 48 18.58 -4.22 15.19
C ALA A 48 18.61 -4.99 16.53
N GLU A 49 17.72 -4.61 17.46
CA GLU A 49 17.77 -5.11 18.84
C GLU A 49 17.60 -6.63 18.95
N GLY A 50 16.72 -7.22 18.13
CA GLY A 50 16.50 -8.68 18.08
C GLY A 50 17.68 -9.42 17.45
N LEU A 51 18.33 -8.83 16.44
CA LEU A 51 19.56 -9.37 15.86
C LEU A 51 20.69 -9.38 16.90
N ALA A 52 20.86 -8.29 17.65
CA ALA A 52 21.84 -8.20 18.72
C ALA A 52 21.56 -9.22 19.84
N TYR A 53 20.30 -9.40 20.22
CA TYR A 53 19.91 -10.38 21.24
C TYR A 53 20.10 -11.83 20.75
N ALA A 54 19.81 -12.12 19.49
CA ALA A 54 20.05 -13.43 18.88
C ALA A 54 21.55 -13.82 18.94
N ARG A 55 22.45 -12.86 18.68
CA ARG A 55 23.91 -13.07 18.84
C ARG A 55 24.29 -13.43 20.28
N GLN A 56 23.67 -12.78 21.27
CA GLN A 56 23.92 -13.08 22.70
C GLN A 56 23.48 -14.50 23.08
N LEU A 57 22.41 -15.01 22.44
CA LEU A 57 21.92 -16.37 22.62
C LEU A 57 22.72 -17.42 21.83
N GLY A 58 23.72 -17.00 21.04
CA GLY A 58 24.52 -17.90 20.18
C GLY A 58 23.80 -18.35 18.91
N ILE A 59 22.73 -17.67 18.50
CA ILE A 59 21.98 -17.95 17.27
C ILE A 59 22.73 -17.35 16.08
N TYR A 60 22.75 -18.03 14.94
CA TYR A 60 23.35 -17.50 13.71
C TYR A 60 22.66 -16.19 13.29
N THR A 61 23.44 -15.18 12.90
CA THR A 61 22.87 -13.90 12.44
C THR A 61 23.53 -13.44 11.15
N THR A 62 22.75 -12.80 10.29
CA THR A 62 23.19 -12.29 9.00
C THR A 62 22.44 -11.00 8.64
N SER A 63 23.01 -10.19 7.74
CA SER A 63 22.30 -9.06 7.12
C SER A 63 21.55 -9.45 5.85
N ASN A 64 21.81 -10.64 5.31
CA ASN A 64 21.15 -11.19 4.13
C ASN A 64 20.26 -12.39 4.50
N TYR A 65 18.95 -12.25 4.33
CA TYR A 65 18.01 -13.32 4.67
C TYR A 65 18.18 -14.58 3.80
N GLN A 66 18.79 -14.47 2.62
CA GLN A 66 18.99 -15.63 1.74
C GLN A 66 19.96 -16.64 2.35
N ASP A 67 20.91 -16.19 3.18
CA ASP A 67 21.84 -17.08 3.86
C ASP A 67 21.10 -18.03 4.83
N LEU A 68 19.90 -17.65 5.29
CA LEU A 68 19.07 -18.52 6.12
C LEU A 68 18.57 -19.75 5.36
N PHE A 69 18.48 -19.69 4.03
CA PHE A 69 17.98 -20.81 3.21
C PHE A 69 18.96 -21.97 3.16
N GLU A 70 20.23 -21.71 3.45
CA GLU A 70 21.31 -22.70 3.47
C GLU A 70 21.40 -23.45 4.81
N LEU A 71 20.62 -23.03 5.83
CA LEU A 71 20.62 -23.67 7.14
C LEU A 71 20.05 -25.10 7.07
N GLU A 72 20.82 -26.04 7.60
CA GLU A 72 20.41 -27.45 7.63
C GLU A 72 19.13 -27.66 8.44
N ASN A 73 18.25 -28.52 7.94
CA ASN A 73 16.98 -28.87 8.58
C ASN A 73 16.03 -27.70 8.85
N LEU A 74 16.13 -26.59 8.11
CA LEU A 74 15.16 -25.50 8.19
C LEU A 74 13.75 -25.99 7.83
N GLN A 75 12.80 -25.84 8.76
CA GLN A 75 11.40 -26.27 8.60
C GLN A 75 10.44 -25.09 8.49
N VAL A 76 10.72 -23.99 9.20
CA VAL A 76 9.87 -22.80 9.23
C VAL A 76 10.71 -21.57 9.00
N LEU A 77 10.29 -20.75 8.04
CA LEU A 77 10.79 -19.39 7.85
C LEU A 77 9.73 -18.43 8.36
N MET A 78 10.06 -17.63 9.37
CA MET A 78 9.14 -16.68 9.99
C MET A 78 9.52 -15.24 9.61
N GLU A 79 8.63 -14.56 8.90
CA GLU A 79 8.80 -13.18 8.46
C GLU A 79 8.16 -12.24 9.50
N LEU A 80 8.96 -11.35 10.07
CA LEU A 80 8.59 -10.42 11.14
C LEU A 80 8.77 -8.96 10.72
N THR A 81 8.90 -8.68 9.43
CA THR A 81 9.04 -7.34 8.91
C THR A 81 7.67 -6.71 8.68
N ALA A 82 7.65 -5.40 8.42
CA ALA A 82 6.43 -4.70 7.99
C ALA A 82 6.33 -4.61 6.46
N ASP A 83 7.22 -5.28 5.71
CA ASP A 83 7.25 -5.21 4.25
C ASP A 83 6.36 -6.29 3.64
N MET A 84 5.13 -5.89 3.29
CA MET A 84 4.15 -6.74 2.61
C MET A 84 4.70 -7.42 1.34
N ARG A 85 5.66 -6.80 0.65
CA ARG A 85 6.24 -7.33 -0.59
C ARG A 85 7.26 -8.42 -0.30
N LEU A 86 7.90 -8.38 0.87
CA LEU A 86 8.91 -9.37 1.26
C LEU A 86 8.26 -10.74 1.46
N GLY A 87 7.06 -10.81 2.05
CA GLY A 87 6.32 -12.07 2.21
C GLY A 87 6.10 -12.79 0.87
N ALA A 88 5.67 -12.06 -0.17
CA ALA A 88 5.50 -12.61 -1.51
C ALA A 88 6.82 -13.11 -2.12
N GLN A 89 7.91 -12.35 -1.97
CA GLN A 89 9.24 -12.75 -2.45
C GLN A 89 9.77 -13.99 -1.73
N LEU A 90 9.62 -14.05 -0.40
CA LEU A 90 10.02 -15.21 0.39
C LEU A 90 9.21 -16.44 -0.01
N ASN A 91 7.91 -16.30 -0.26
CA ASN A 91 7.10 -17.45 -0.67
C ASN A 91 7.54 -18.05 -2.01
N LEU A 92 8.06 -17.22 -2.93
CA LEU A 92 8.59 -17.65 -4.22
C LEU A 92 10.01 -18.22 -4.14
N THR A 93 10.82 -17.78 -3.17
CA THR A 93 12.27 -18.09 -3.12
C THR A 93 12.68 -19.06 -2.01
N LYS A 94 11.81 -19.29 -1.01
CA LYS A 94 12.10 -20.19 0.11
C LYS A 94 12.39 -21.62 -0.36
N PRO A 95 13.19 -22.40 0.38
CA PRO A 95 13.34 -23.83 0.15
C PRO A 95 11.99 -24.55 0.12
N CYS A 96 11.81 -25.51 -0.80
CA CYS A 96 10.54 -26.24 -0.97
C CYS A 96 10.05 -26.92 0.32
N GLN A 97 10.97 -27.33 1.19
CA GLN A 97 10.69 -27.99 2.46
C GLN A 97 10.32 -27.03 3.61
N ALA A 98 10.62 -25.74 3.49
CA ALA A 98 10.35 -24.76 4.53
C ALA A 98 8.95 -24.15 4.36
N ARG A 99 8.15 -24.16 5.42
CA ARG A 99 6.89 -23.41 5.49
C ARG A 99 7.20 -21.93 5.78
N LEU A 100 6.57 -21.02 5.03
CA LEU A 100 6.58 -19.60 5.39
C LEU A 100 5.47 -19.31 6.40
N ILE A 101 5.81 -18.59 7.45
CA ILE A 101 4.88 -17.88 8.33
C ILE A 101 5.13 -16.41 8.05
N ASP A 102 4.19 -15.73 7.39
CA ASP A 102 4.30 -14.30 7.11
C ASP A 102 4.07 -13.46 8.38
N HIS A 103 4.29 -12.15 8.30
CA HIS A 103 4.08 -11.25 9.44
C HIS A 103 2.66 -11.30 10.01
N VAL A 104 1.64 -11.62 9.22
CA VAL A 104 0.25 -11.74 9.68
C VAL A 104 0.11 -13.01 10.53
N GLU A 105 0.53 -14.17 10.01
CA GLU A 105 0.52 -15.43 10.77
C GLU A 105 1.41 -15.36 12.02
N ALA A 106 2.55 -14.68 11.95
CA ALA A 106 3.48 -14.54 13.06
C ALA A 106 2.85 -13.81 14.27
N ARG A 107 1.92 -12.87 14.05
CA ARG A 107 1.17 -12.20 15.13
C ARG A 107 0.24 -13.15 15.87
N THR A 108 -0.36 -14.11 15.16
CA THR A 108 -1.19 -15.15 15.79
C THR A 108 -0.35 -16.17 16.53
N VAL A 109 0.80 -16.55 15.98
CA VAL A 109 1.76 -17.40 16.71
C VAL A 109 2.18 -16.71 18.02
N TRP A 110 2.52 -15.43 17.97
CA TRP A 110 2.85 -14.65 19.16
C TRP A 110 1.71 -14.62 20.18
N THR A 111 0.49 -14.36 19.74
CA THR A 111 -0.69 -14.34 20.64
C THR A 111 -0.89 -15.71 21.29
N SER A 112 -0.76 -16.78 20.53
CA SER A 112 -0.88 -18.15 21.03
C SER A 112 0.20 -18.48 22.05
N LEU A 113 1.45 -18.08 21.80
CA LEU A 113 2.56 -18.27 22.74
C LEU A 113 2.35 -17.48 24.04
N GLN A 114 1.79 -16.27 23.98
CA GLN A 114 1.47 -15.48 25.18
C GLN A 114 0.39 -16.16 26.02
N VAL A 115 -0.68 -16.64 25.40
CA VAL A 115 -1.74 -17.40 26.10
C VAL A 115 -1.16 -18.67 26.73
N GLU A 116 -0.32 -19.39 26.00
CA GLU A 116 0.32 -20.62 26.50
C GLU A 116 1.26 -20.35 27.68
N LYS A 117 2.02 -19.25 27.64
CA LYS A 117 2.86 -18.81 28.76
C LYS A 117 2.00 -18.56 30.02
N GLU A 118 0.93 -17.80 29.90
CA GLU A 118 0.03 -17.50 31.04
C GLU A 118 -0.64 -18.77 31.60
N LYS A 119 -1.06 -19.70 30.72
CA LYS A 119 -1.58 -21.01 31.12
C LYS A 119 -0.55 -21.79 31.95
N ARG A 120 0.70 -21.87 31.46
CA ARG A 120 1.79 -22.59 32.15
C ARG A 120 2.14 -21.95 33.50
N GLU A 121 2.14 -20.62 33.57
CA GLU A 121 2.40 -19.88 34.81
C GLU A 121 1.33 -20.17 35.87
N ALA A 122 0.04 -20.09 35.49
CA ALA A 122 -1.05 -20.41 36.39
C ALA A 122 -1.03 -21.87 36.87
N LEU A 123 -0.70 -22.82 35.99
CA LEU A 123 -0.56 -24.24 36.38
C LEU A 123 0.61 -24.47 37.35
N LYS A 124 1.74 -23.78 37.17
CA LYS A 124 2.86 -23.83 38.14
C LYS A 124 2.43 -23.33 39.52
N VAL A 125 1.68 -22.24 39.60
CA VAL A 125 1.16 -21.70 40.88
C VAL A 125 0.18 -22.66 41.54
N LEU A 126 -0.75 -23.23 40.77
CA LEU A 126 -1.71 -24.21 41.30
C LEU A 126 -1.03 -25.48 41.83
N GLY A 127 0.02 -25.95 41.16
CA GLY A 127 0.80 -27.12 41.59
C GLY A 127 1.59 -26.92 42.89
N GLN A 128 1.90 -25.68 43.29
CA GLN A 128 2.65 -25.39 44.53
C GLN A 128 1.78 -25.47 45.79
N HIS A 129 0.46 -25.45 45.68
CA HIS A 129 -0.45 -25.54 46.82
C HIS A 129 -0.92 -27.00 47.03
N GLN A 130 -0.42 -27.65 48.09
CA GLN A 130 -0.66 -29.08 48.44
C GLN A 130 -2.14 -29.49 48.70
N ASN A 131 -3.11 -28.60 48.53
CA ASN A 131 -4.56 -28.87 48.71
C ASN A 131 -5.37 -28.85 47.41
N GLY A 132 -4.72 -28.78 46.24
CA GLY A 132 -5.41 -28.81 44.95
C GLY A 132 -6.05 -30.17 44.68
N ALA A 133 -7.37 -30.29 44.88
CA ALA A 133 -8.10 -31.47 44.42
C ALA A 133 -7.86 -31.64 42.90
N PRO A 134 -7.55 -32.84 42.39
CA PRO A 134 -7.25 -33.08 40.97
C PRO A 134 -8.29 -32.50 39.99
N GLY A 135 -9.54 -32.35 40.42
CA GLY A 135 -10.61 -31.72 39.64
C GLY A 135 -10.47 -30.20 39.44
N ILE A 136 -9.78 -29.47 40.32
CA ILE A 136 -9.58 -28.01 40.18
C ILE A 136 -8.57 -27.71 39.07
N ASN A 137 -7.47 -28.47 39.01
CA ASN A 137 -6.48 -28.32 37.96
C ASN A 137 -7.09 -28.65 36.59
N SER A 138 -7.84 -29.75 36.47
CA SER A 138 -8.47 -30.09 35.18
C SER A 138 -9.57 -29.09 34.78
N LEU A 139 -10.31 -28.52 35.74
CA LEU A 139 -11.31 -27.47 35.47
C LEU A 139 -10.63 -26.18 35.00
N PHE A 140 -9.50 -25.82 35.61
CA PHE A 140 -8.70 -24.66 35.19
C PHE A 140 -8.10 -24.88 33.80
N GLU A 141 -7.52 -26.05 33.52
CA GLU A 141 -7.02 -26.41 32.19
C GLU A 141 -8.11 -26.27 31.13
N GLN A 142 -9.29 -26.85 31.38
CA GLN A 142 -10.43 -26.72 30.46
C GLN A 142 -10.88 -25.27 30.26
N TYR A 143 -10.84 -24.44 31.31
CA TYR A 143 -11.19 -23.03 31.21
C TYR A 143 -10.14 -22.24 30.41
N ALA A 144 -8.86 -22.44 30.72
CA ALA A 144 -7.74 -21.80 30.02
C ALA A 144 -7.74 -22.17 28.53
N ASP A 145 -7.97 -23.45 28.21
CA ASP A 145 -8.08 -23.93 26.83
C ASP A 145 -9.26 -23.29 26.09
N ARG A 146 -10.42 -23.16 26.74
CA ARG A 146 -11.58 -22.48 26.15
C ARG A 146 -11.31 -21.00 25.89
N LEU A 147 -10.71 -20.29 26.84
CA LEU A 147 -10.33 -18.89 26.64
C LEU A 147 -9.31 -18.72 25.53
N GLY A 148 -8.28 -19.59 25.50
CA GLY A 148 -7.29 -19.59 24.45
C GLY A 148 -7.92 -19.79 23.07
N ASN A 149 -8.87 -20.71 22.95
CA ASN A 149 -9.62 -20.91 21.71
C ASN A 149 -10.43 -19.67 21.29
N VAL A 150 -11.08 -18.97 22.22
CA VAL A 150 -11.84 -17.73 21.91
C VAL A 150 -10.90 -16.62 21.43
N ILE A 151 -9.76 -16.44 22.10
CA ILE A 151 -8.76 -15.42 21.72
C ILE A 151 -8.20 -15.75 20.35
N ASN A 152 -7.81 -17.01 20.12
CA ASN A 152 -7.25 -17.46 18.84
C ASN A 152 -8.26 -17.33 17.69
N GLN A 153 -9.53 -17.69 17.90
CA GLN A 153 -10.59 -17.48 16.90
C GLN A 153 -10.75 -16.00 16.54
N ARG A 154 -10.71 -15.12 17.53
CA ARG A 154 -10.83 -13.67 17.31
C ARG A 154 -9.61 -13.12 16.57
N SER A 155 -8.40 -13.53 16.93
CA SER A 155 -7.16 -13.15 16.24
C SER A 155 -7.17 -13.62 14.78
N ASN A 156 -7.54 -14.88 14.53
CA ASN A 156 -7.65 -15.41 13.17
C ASN A 156 -8.68 -14.63 12.34
N ARG A 157 -9.83 -14.27 12.92
CA ARG A 157 -10.83 -13.46 12.22
C ARG A 157 -10.32 -12.07 11.86
N TYR A 158 -9.57 -11.42 12.76
CA TYR A 158 -8.96 -10.13 12.45
C TYR A 158 -7.97 -10.25 11.29
N MET A 159 -7.18 -11.34 11.23
CA MET A 159 -6.26 -11.58 10.12
C MET A 159 -6.98 -11.82 8.79
N GLU A 160 -8.07 -12.59 8.78
CA GLU A 160 -8.87 -12.81 7.56
C GLU A 160 -9.34 -11.47 6.99
N ILE A 161 -9.86 -10.59 7.85
CA ILE A 161 -10.32 -9.25 7.46
C ILE A 161 -9.15 -8.39 6.96
N GLU A 162 -8.02 -8.38 7.67
CA GLU A 162 -6.83 -7.63 7.28
C GLU A 162 -6.29 -8.10 5.93
N ARG A 163 -6.23 -9.42 5.72
CA ARG A 163 -5.79 -10.02 4.46
C ARG A 163 -6.74 -9.71 3.30
N GLU A 164 -8.05 -9.88 3.51
CA GLU A 164 -9.06 -9.51 2.51
C GLU A 164 -8.96 -8.03 2.13
N LEU A 165 -8.70 -7.16 3.12
CA LEU A 165 -8.50 -5.73 2.88
C LEU A 165 -7.24 -5.48 2.03
N ILE A 166 -6.10 -6.08 2.39
CA ILE A 166 -4.84 -5.96 1.62
C ILE A 166 -5.02 -6.48 0.19
N GLU A 167 -5.68 -7.63 0.03
CA GLU A 167 -5.95 -8.22 -1.29
C GLU A 167 -6.88 -7.32 -2.12
N SER A 168 -7.90 -6.73 -1.49
CA SER A 168 -8.79 -5.75 -2.12
C SER A 168 -8.07 -4.47 -2.52
N GLU A 169 -7.25 -3.89 -1.64
CA GLU A 169 -6.44 -2.70 -1.93
C GLU A 169 -5.45 -2.96 -3.09
N SER A 170 -4.78 -4.11 -3.07
CA SER A 170 -3.87 -4.53 -4.14
C SER A 170 -4.60 -4.66 -5.48
N ALA A 171 -5.79 -5.27 -5.49
CA ALA A 171 -6.60 -5.40 -6.70
C ALA A 171 -7.04 -4.03 -7.26
N LEU A 172 -7.48 -3.11 -6.41
CA LEU A 172 -7.84 -1.75 -6.80
C LEU A 172 -6.64 -1.01 -7.40
N SER A 173 -5.47 -1.14 -6.78
CA SER A 173 -4.23 -0.57 -7.31
C SER A 173 -3.91 -1.14 -8.70
N GLN A 174 -3.96 -2.46 -8.89
CA GLN A 174 -3.71 -3.11 -10.19
C GLN A 174 -4.66 -2.65 -11.29
N ILE A 175 -5.93 -2.41 -10.99
CA ILE A 175 -6.91 -1.88 -11.95
C ILE A 175 -6.46 -0.49 -12.45
N THR A 176 -6.06 0.40 -11.53
CA THR A 176 -5.58 1.73 -11.90
C THR A 176 -4.26 1.69 -12.67
N GLU A 177 -3.34 0.80 -12.29
CA GLU A 177 -2.04 0.59 -12.94
C GLU A 177 -2.17 0.02 -14.35
N GLY A 178 -3.18 -0.82 -14.60
CA GLY A 178 -3.48 -1.37 -15.92
C GLY A 178 -4.10 -0.34 -16.89
N SER A 179 -4.61 0.79 -16.38
CA SER A 179 -5.18 1.85 -17.20
C SER A 179 -4.12 2.55 -18.04
N THR A 180 -4.36 2.66 -19.34
CA THR A 180 -3.52 3.46 -20.25
C THR A 180 -3.75 4.96 -20.11
N ILE A 181 -4.77 5.36 -19.35
CA ILE A 181 -5.12 6.76 -19.10
C ILE A 181 -4.35 7.24 -17.87
N PRO A 182 -3.53 8.31 -17.98
CA PRO A 182 -2.92 8.97 -16.83
C PRO A 182 -3.97 9.29 -15.76
N THR A 183 -3.82 8.69 -14.58
CA THR A 183 -4.80 8.77 -13.49
C THR A 183 -4.11 8.94 -12.14
N PHE A 184 -4.62 9.86 -11.32
CA PHE A 184 -4.30 9.92 -9.90
C PHE A 184 -5.56 9.99 -9.04
N VAL A 185 -5.44 9.59 -7.77
CA VAL A 185 -6.54 9.59 -6.80
C VAL A 185 -6.10 10.29 -5.53
N LEU A 186 -6.96 11.17 -5.02
CA LEU A 186 -6.85 11.80 -3.70
C LEU A 186 -7.83 11.16 -2.73
N ASN A 187 -7.41 10.96 -1.48
CA ASN A 187 -8.35 10.70 -0.38
C ASN A 187 -8.94 12.02 0.15
N LYS A 188 -9.88 11.92 1.10
CA LYS A 188 -10.50 13.08 1.78
C LYS A 188 -9.53 14.06 2.46
N ASP A 189 -8.30 13.62 2.74
CA ASP A 189 -7.27 14.43 3.40
C ASP A 189 -6.29 15.05 2.36
N HIS A 190 -6.69 15.07 1.08
CA HIS A 190 -5.91 15.56 -0.07
C HIS A 190 -4.60 14.80 -0.31
N ILE A 191 -4.48 13.59 0.23
CA ILE A 191 -3.31 12.75 0.06
C ILE A 191 -3.47 11.89 -1.19
N VAL A 192 -2.46 11.91 -2.06
CA VAL A 192 -2.36 11.05 -3.23
C VAL A 192 -2.29 9.59 -2.77
N THR A 193 -3.30 8.79 -3.10
CA THR A 193 -3.35 7.35 -2.82
C THR A 193 -2.92 6.52 -4.01
N HIS A 194 -3.17 7.01 -5.23
CA HIS A 194 -2.82 6.32 -6.47
C HIS A 194 -2.19 7.31 -7.45
N TRP A 195 -1.15 6.83 -8.13
CA TRP A 195 -0.44 7.55 -9.19
C TRP A 195 0.01 6.53 -10.22
N ASN A 196 -0.84 6.26 -11.22
CA ASN A 196 -0.64 5.08 -12.05
C ASN A 196 0.54 5.22 -13.02
N ARG A 197 0.97 4.11 -13.62
CA ARG A 197 2.08 4.08 -14.58
C ARG A 197 1.90 5.01 -15.78
N ALA A 198 0.67 5.23 -16.26
CA ALA A 198 0.42 6.18 -17.34
C ALA A 198 0.69 7.63 -16.88
N MET A 199 0.36 7.96 -15.62
CA MET A 199 0.67 9.23 -14.99
C MET A 199 2.16 9.44 -14.79
N GLU A 200 2.89 8.41 -14.33
CA GLU A 200 4.35 8.47 -14.23
C GLU A 200 4.99 8.80 -15.58
N LYS A 201 4.51 8.18 -16.67
CA LYS A 201 5.01 8.45 -18.02
C LYS A 201 4.67 9.86 -18.51
N LEU A 202 3.46 10.34 -18.24
CA LEU A 202 3.04 11.67 -18.65
C LEU A 202 3.86 12.77 -17.95
N THR A 203 4.11 12.59 -16.65
CA THR A 203 4.73 13.59 -15.78
C THR A 203 6.24 13.43 -15.61
N GLY A 204 6.78 12.25 -15.95
CA GLY A 204 8.16 11.87 -15.61
C GLY A 204 8.40 11.65 -14.12
N THR A 205 7.37 11.69 -13.28
CA THR A 205 7.49 11.61 -11.82
C THR A 205 7.02 10.25 -11.31
N PRO A 206 7.88 9.48 -10.62
CA PRO A 206 7.50 8.17 -10.07
C PRO A 206 6.44 8.27 -8.97
N ALA A 207 5.56 7.27 -8.90
CA ALA A 207 4.52 7.11 -7.89
C ALA A 207 5.11 7.14 -6.48
N ALA A 208 6.31 6.55 -6.28
CA ALA A 208 7.02 6.52 -5.01
C ALA A 208 7.36 7.91 -4.43
N LEU A 209 7.34 8.98 -5.25
CA LEU A 209 7.56 10.36 -4.79
C LEU A 209 6.26 11.13 -4.53
N MET A 210 5.13 10.60 -5.02
CA MET A 210 3.83 11.27 -5.05
C MET A 210 2.83 10.65 -4.07
N VAL A 211 2.73 9.32 -4.05
CA VAL A 211 1.83 8.60 -3.13
C VAL A 211 2.20 8.89 -1.69
N GLY A 212 1.21 9.23 -0.87
CA GLY A 212 1.39 9.67 0.52
C GLY A 212 1.68 11.17 0.69
N THR A 213 1.69 11.96 -0.39
CA THR A 213 1.88 13.41 -0.35
C THR A 213 0.61 14.18 -0.71
N ASN A 214 0.57 15.48 -0.43
CA ASN A 214 -0.55 16.39 -0.73
C ASN A 214 -0.23 17.37 -1.88
N ARG A 215 0.73 17.03 -2.74
CA ARG A 215 1.28 17.95 -3.76
C ARG A 215 1.10 17.47 -5.21
N PRO A 216 -0.08 16.93 -5.60
CA PRO A 216 -0.32 16.39 -6.93
C PRO A 216 -0.06 17.42 -8.04
N SER A 217 -0.18 18.72 -7.74
CA SER A 217 -0.01 19.81 -8.70
C SER A 217 1.42 20.07 -9.15
N THR A 218 2.42 19.62 -8.38
CA THR A 218 3.82 20.02 -8.59
C THR A 218 4.41 19.56 -9.93
N PRO A 219 4.13 18.36 -10.47
CA PRO A 219 4.62 17.99 -11.80
C PRO A 219 3.96 18.81 -12.92
N PHE A 220 2.75 19.30 -12.69
CA PHE A 220 1.97 20.06 -13.68
C PHE A 220 2.35 21.54 -13.73
N TRP A 221 2.55 22.16 -12.55
CA TRP A 221 2.68 23.62 -12.40
C TRP A 221 4.00 24.05 -11.77
N GLY A 222 4.71 23.16 -11.09
CA GLY A 222 5.94 23.46 -10.36
C GLY A 222 5.73 24.10 -8.99
N ILE A 223 4.48 24.43 -8.64
CA ILE A 223 4.07 24.96 -7.36
C ILE A 223 2.85 24.19 -6.85
N GLU A 224 2.66 24.23 -5.53
CA GLU A 224 1.46 23.71 -4.90
C GLU A 224 0.26 24.63 -5.21
N ARG A 225 -0.78 24.05 -5.80
CA ARG A 225 -2.07 24.69 -6.03
C ARG A 225 -3.17 23.63 -6.10
N PRO A 226 -4.44 23.98 -5.82
CA PRO A 226 -5.55 23.06 -6.01
C PRO A 226 -5.59 22.52 -7.44
N THR A 227 -5.70 21.19 -7.55
CA THR A 227 -6.09 20.44 -8.75
C THR A 227 -7.61 20.38 -8.86
N MET A 228 -8.13 19.76 -9.93
CA MET A 228 -9.59 19.64 -10.06
C MET A 228 -10.10 18.57 -9.08
N ALA A 229 -9.30 17.55 -8.77
CA ALA A 229 -9.59 16.64 -7.66
C ALA A 229 -9.75 17.39 -6.32
N ASP A 230 -8.90 18.38 -6.03
CA ASP A 230 -9.03 19.20 -4.83
C ASP A 230 -10.33 20.04 -4.86
N VAL A 231 -10.67 20.62 -6.01
CA VAL A 231 -11.94 21.34 -6.23
C VAL A 231 -13.15 20.45 -5.90
N ILE A 232 -13.12 19.18 -6.32
CA ILE A 232 -14.16 18.20 -6.01
C ILE A 232 -14.25 17.94 -4.51
N LEU A 233 -13.11 17.68 -3.85
CA LEU A 233 -13.05 17.39 -2.41
C LEU A 233 -13.57 18.55 -1.56
N ASP A 234 -13.09 19.75 -1.86
CA ASP A 234 -13.46 20.99 -1.15
C ASP A 234 -14.85 21.52 -1.55
N GLN A 235 -15.51 20.87 -2.53
CA GLN A 235 -16.78 21.31 -3.11
C GLN A 235 -16.73 22.79 -3.53
N ILE A 236 -15.61 23.18 -4.15
CA ILE A 236 -15.39 24.56 -4.60
C ILE A 236 -16.42 24.90 -5.68
N GLY A 237 -17.19 25.97 -5.46
CA GLY A 237 -18.19 26.44 -6.41
C GLY A 237 -17.60 26.89 -7.75
N GLU A 238 -18.47 27.01 -8.75
CA GLU A 238 -18.11 27.31 -10.15
C GLU A 238 -17.24 28.58 -10.30
N ASP A 239 -17.47 29.62 -9.50
CA ASP A 239 -16.64 30.83 -9.48
C ASP A 239 -15.17 30.55 -9.11
N GLY A 240 -14.92 29.56 -8.25
CA GLY A 240 -13.58 29.12 -7.87
C GLY A 240 -12.90 28.34 -8.99
N ILE A 241 -13.66 27.50 -9.70
CA ILE A 241 -13.20 26.76 -10.87
C ILE A 241 -12.80 27.75 -11.98
N GLN A 242 -13.63 28.76 -12.23
CA GLN A 242 -13.36 29.81 -13.21
C GLN A 242 -12.09 30.60 -12.88
N LYS A 243 -11.81 30.86 -11.60
CA LYS A 243 -10.55 31.50 -11.18
C LYS A 243 -9.32 30.62 -11.45
N LEU A 244 -9.45 29.30 -11.33
CA LEU A 244 -8.34 28.36 -11.51
C LEU A 244 -8.07 28.03 -12.98
N TYR A 245 -9.11 27.96 -13.81
CA TYR A 245 -9.05 27.41 -15.17
C TYR A 245 -9.62 28.34 -16.27
N GLY A 246 -10.09 29.53 -15.91
CA GLY A 246 -10.67 30.49 -16.86
C GLY A 246 -12.01 29.99 -17.41
N GLU A 247 -12.23 30.10 -18.71
CA GLU A 247 -13.50 29.76 -19.37
C GLU A 247 -13.53 28.35 -19.97
N LYS A 248 -12.38 27.63 -19.98
CA LYS A 248 -12.24 26.33 -20.64
C LYS A 248 -12.53 25.15 -19.70
N TRP A 249 -13.68 25.18 -19.05
CA TRP A 249 -14.16 24.08 -18.20
C TRP A 249 -15.68 23.89 -18.34
N ARG A 250 -16.17 22.71 -17.97
CA ARG A 250 -17.59 22.37 -17.94
C ARG A 250 -17.88 21.26 -16.94
N LYS A 251 -19.16 21.07 -16.59
CA LYS A 251 -19.60 19.83 -15.92
C LYS A 251 -19.49 18.65 -16.88
N SER A 252 -19.10 17.49 -16.36
CA SER A 252 -19.10 16.26 -17.15
C SER A 252 -20.53 15.85 -17.49
N ALA A 253 -20.74 15.40 -18.72
CA ALA A 253 -22.01 14.83 -19.13
C ALA A 253 -22.18 13.36 -18.68
N LEU A 254 -21.08 12.70 -18.30
CA LEU A 254 -21.04 11.26 -18.03
C LEU A 254 -21.12 10.95 -16.53
N ILE A 255 -20.55 11.81 -15.69
CA ILE A 255 -20.46 11.59 -14.25
C ILE A 255 -21.06 12.81 -13.53
N GLU A 256 -22.04 12.55 -12.66
CA GLU A 256 -22.65 13.57 -11.82
C GLU A 256 -21.59 14.17 -10.87
N GLU A 257 -21.65 15.50 -10.66
CA GLU A 257 -20.68 16.26 -9.85
C GLU A 257 -19.23 16.19 -10.33
N ALA A 258 -18.96 15.66 -11.53
CA ALA A 258 -17.64 15.72 -12.14
C ALA A 258 -17.47 16.98 -13.01
N TYR A 259 -16.22 17.44 -13.12
CA TYR A 259 -15.85 18.56 -13.97
C TYR A 259 -14.76 18.18 -14.96
N GLU A 260 -14.81 18.81 -16.12
CA GLU A 260 -13.87 18.63 -17.22
C GLU A 260 -13.25 19.98 -17.56
N ALA A 261 -11.95 20.01 -17.84
CA ALA A 261 -11.28 21.22 -18.31
C ALA A 261 -10.18 20.90 -19.32
N GLU A 262 -9.83 21.89 -20.14
CA GLU A 262 -8.74 21.80 -21.10
C GLU A 262 -7.73 22.90 -20.86
N VAL A 263 -6.48 22.52 -20.54
CA VAL A 263 -5.44 23.44 -20.11
C VAL A 263 -4.10 23.06 -20.71
N PHE A 264 -3.27 24.07 -21.00
CA PHE A 264 -1.87 23.87 -21.34
C PHE A 264 -1.02 23.79 -20.06
N PHE A 265 -0.36 22.65 -19.87
CA PHE A 265 0.56 22.42 -18.76
C PHE A 265 2.00 22.60 -19.22
N PRO A 266 2.67 23.71 -18.84
CA PRO A 266 3.97 24.07 -19.40
C PRO A 266 5.11 23.15 -18.94
N ARG A 267 4.94 22.40 -17.85
CA ARG A 267 5.96 21.50 -17.29
C ARG A 267 5.82 20.05 -17.71
N LEU A 268 4.76 19.71 -18.45
CA LEU A 268 4.58 18.34 -18.91
C LEU A 268 5.36 18.10 -20.20
N GLY A 269 6.36 17.21 -20.14
CA GLY A 269 7.29 16.97 -21.24
C GLY A 269 8.22 18.15 -21.54
N GLU A 270 8.98 18.08 -22.63
CA GLU A 270 10.00 19.08 -22.96
C GLU A 270 9.42 20.44 -23.40
N ASN A 271 8.24 20.44 -24.04
CA ASN A 271 7.64 21.63 -24.66
C ASN A 271 6.27 22.00 -24.06
N GLY A 272 5.92 21.44 -22.90
CA GLY A 272 4.56 21.49 -22.37
C GLY A 272 3.58 20.62 -23.17
N LYS A 273 2.40 20.37 -22.59
CA LYS A 273 1.33 19.58 -23.20
C LYS A 273 -0.02 20.25 -23.00
N TRP A 274 -0.86 20.19 -24.02
CA TRP A 274 -2.29 20.45 -23.87
C TRP A 274 -2.93 19.20 -23.31
N CYS A 275 -3.60 19.31 -22.17
CA CYS A 275 -4.34 18.18 -21.61
C CYS A 275 -5.81 18.54 -21.39
N TRP A 276 -6.66 17.64 -21.83
CA TRP A 276 -8.04 17.56 -21.36
C TRP A 276 -8.07 16.64 -20.14
N PHE A 277 -8.71 17.08 -19.07
CA PHE A 277 -8.76 16.30 -17.84
C PHE A 277 -10.12 16.38 -17.20
N THR A 278 -10.43 15.32 -16.46
CA THR A 278 -11.71 15.11 -15.79
C THR A 278 -11.44 14.74 -14.35
N ALA A 279 -12.13 15.40 -13.42
CA ALA A 279 -12.13 14.99 -12.03
C ALA A 279 -13.54 14.63 -11.58
N ALA A 280 -13.66 13.56 -10.79
CA ALA A 280 -14.93 13.03 -10.30
C ALA A 280 -14.84 12.64 -8.81
N PRO A 281 -15.94 12.76 -8.05
CA PRO A 281 -15.96 12.36 -6.65
C PRO A 281 -16.00 10.83 -6.51
N ILE A 282 -15.25 10.32 -5.55
CA ILE A 282 -15.39 8.94 -5.05
C ILE A 282 -16.32 9.03 -3.83
N LYS A 283 -17.50 8.42 -3.93
CA LYS A 283 -18.52 8.47 -2.87
C LYS A 283 -18.48 7.22 -1.98
N GLY A 284 -18.61 7.42 -0.69
CA GLY A 284 -18.83 6.37 0.30
C GLY A 284 -20.26 5.81 0.22
N HIS A 285 -20.53 4.77 1.01
CA HIS A 285 -21.85 4.12 1.06
C HIS A 285 -22.97 5.04 1.54
N ASP A 286 -22.65 6.09 2.28
CA ASP A 286 -23.57 7.11 2.78
C ASP A 286 -23.75 8.29 1.81
N GLY A 287 -23.07 8.26 0.67
CA GLY A 287 -23.08 9.34 -0.32
C GLY A 287 -22.07 10.47 -0.04
N SER A 288 -21.31 10.40 1.06
CA SER A 288 -20.26 11.39 1.35
C SER A 288 -19.08 11.24 0.39
N ILE A 289 -18.38 12.34 0.09
CA ILE A 289 -17.16 12.31 -0.73
C ILE A 289 -16.02 11.78 0.14
N VAL A 290 -15.48 10.61 -0.20
CA VAL A 290 -14.36 9.97 0.50
C VAL A 290 -13.02 10.13 -0.24
N GLY A 291 -13.07 10.62 -1.48
CA GLY A 291 -11.92 10.86 -2.33
C GLY A 291 -12.32 11.53 -3.64
N ALA A 292 -11.34 11.79 -4.48
CA ALA A 292 -11.56 12.26 -5.85
C ALA A 292 -10.55 11.59 -6.79
N ILE A 293 -11.00 11.26 -7.99
CA ILE A 293 -10.16 10.72 -9.06
C ILE A 293 -10.01 11.77 -10.14
N GLU A 294 -8.80 11.96 -10.65
CA GLU A 294 -8.55 12.85 -11.80
C GLU A 294 -7.76 12.12 -12.87
N THR A 295 -8.27 12.21 -14.11
CA THR A 295 -7.69 11.59 -15.29
C THR A 295 -7.28 12.65 -16.30
N LEU A 296 -6.12 12.49 -16.92
CA LEU A 296 -5.59 13.41 -17.92
C LEU A 296 -5.42 12.73 -19.28
N TRP A 297 -5.75 13.45 -20.35
CA TRP A 297 -5.56 13.04 -21.74
C TRP A 297 -4.71 14.08 -22.45
N ASP A 298 -3.57 13.66 -22.98
CA ASP A 298 -2.75 14.49 -23.84
C ASP A 298 -3.46 14.72 -25.19
N LYS A 299 -3.77 15.98 -25.47
CA LYS A 299 -4.43 16.48 -26.68
C LYS A 299 -3.51 17.35 -27.53
N THR A 300 -2.20 17.30 -27.27
CA THR A 300 -1.22 18.18 -27.93
C THR A 300 -1.16 17.96 -29.43
N GLU A 301 -1.20 16.71 -29.91
CA GLU A 301 -1.20 16.43 -31.35
C GLU A 301 -2.49 16.88 -32.02
N ASP A 302 -3.65 16.60 -31.40
CA ASP A 302 -4.96 17.06 -31.86
C ASP A 302 -4.98 18.59 -31.99
N LYS A 303 -4.44 19.32 -30.99
CA LYS A 303 -4.37 20.78 -31.01
C LYS A 303 -3.46 21.33 -32.08
N LYS A 304 -2.27 20.74 -32.28
CA LYS A 304 -1.37 21.16 -33.36
C LYS A 304 -2.01 20.97 -34.72
N ALA A 305 -2.69 19.84 -34.94
CA ALA A 305 -3.40 19.58 -36.19
C ALA A 305 -4.56 20.57 -36.42
N GLU A 306 -5.29 20.92 -35.36
CA GLU A 306 -6.36 21.93 -35.42
C GLU A 306 -5.80 23.32 -35.78
N GLU A 307 -4.74 23.76 -35.11
CA GLU A 307 -4.08 25.05 -35.37
C GLU A 307 -3.48 25.15 -36.79
N GLU A 308 -2.84 24.08 -37.28
CA GLU A 308 -2.33 24.03 -38.65
C GLU A 308 -3.47 24.12 -39.69
N ARG A 309 -4.57 23.43 -39.43
CA ARG A 309 -5.76 23.49 -40.29
C ARG A 309 -6.38 24.88 -40.31
N GLU A 310 -6.50 25.52 -39.14
CA GLU A 310 -7.02 26.90 -39.03
C GLU A 310 -6.10 27.91 -39.72
N ARG A 311 -4.78 27.76 -39.59
CA ARG A 311 -3.80 28.60 -40.29
C ARG A 311 -3.94 28.46 -41.79
N HIS A 312 -3.93 27.24 -42.34
CA HIS A 312 -4.09 27.03 -43.78
C HIS A 312 -5.43 27.55 -44.30
N THR A 313 -6.50 27.42 -43.52
CA THR A 313 -7.82 27.94 -43.89
C THR A 313 -7.83 29.48 -43.91
N SER A 314 -7.18 30.12 -42.94
CA SER A 314 -7.05 31.57 -42.86
C SER A 314 -6.19 32.14 -44.00
N GLU A 315 -5.08 31.47 -44.33
CA GLU A 315 -4.21 31.82 -45.45
C GLU A 315 -4.95 31.73 -46.79
N LEU A 316 -5.67 30.63 -47.03
CA LEU A 316 -6.50 30.46 -48.22
C LEU A 316 -7.61 31.53 -48.30
N SER A 317 -8.30 31.80 -47.19
CA SER A 317 -9.33 32.85 -47.14
C SER A 317 -8.77 34.24 -47.47
N THR A 318 -7.57 34.55 -46.98
CA THR A 318 -6.88 35.81 -47.24
C THR A 318 -6.49 35.92 -48.73
N LEU A 319 -5.93 34.84 -49.31
CA LEU A 319 -5.59 34.78 -50.73
C LEU A 319 -6.83 34.92 -51.62
N CYS A 320 -7.93 34.24 -51.30
CA CYS A 320 -9.20 34.37 -52.02
C CYS A 320 -9.76 35.80 -51.95
N SER A 321 -9.63 36.47 -50.81
CA SER A 321 -10.07 37.86 -50.63
C SER A 321 -9.25 38.82 -51.50
N ILE A 322 -7.92 38.65 -51.54
CA ILE A 322 -7.02 39.44 -52.39
C ILE A 322 -7.32 39.19 -53.88
N TYR A 323 -7.46 37.92 -54.29
CA TYR A 323 -7.79 37.56 -55.67
C TYR A 323 -9.14 38.15 -56.12
N SER A 324 -10.15 38.12 -55.24
CA SER A 324 -11.47 38.71 -55.53
C SER A 324 -11.40 40.23 -55.64
N ALA A 325 -10.59 40.90 -54.81
CA ALA A 325 -10.40 42.35 -54.87
C ALA A 325 -9.62 42.79 -56.13
N LEU A 326 -8.64 42.00 -56.59
CA LEU A 326 -7.87 42.29 -57.81
C LEU A 326 -8.63 42.03 -59.11
N ASN A 327 -9.63 41.14 -59.07
CA ASN A 327 -10.48 40.81 -60.23
C ASN A 327 -11.87 41.45 -60.16
N ALA A 328 -12.10 42.36 -59.21
CA ALA A 328 -13.31 43.18 -59.23
C ALA A 328 -13.25 44.10 -60.47
N PRO A 329 -14.34 44.20 -61.27
CA PRO A 329 -14.34 45.07 -62.43
C PRO A 329 -14.09 46.52 -61.98
N ALA A 330 -13.15 47.18 -62.65
CA ALA A 330 -12.95 48.62 -62.47
C ALA A 330 -14.14 49.34 -63.14
N ASP A 331 -14.94 50.03 -62.33
CA ASP A 331 -16.01 50.91 -62.81
C ASP A 331 -15.46 52.09 -63.65
#